data_AF-A0A7Y2TFN7-F1
#
_entry.id   AF-A0A7Y2TFN7-F1
#
_cell.length_a   1.000
_cell.length_b   1.000
_cell.length_c   1.000
_cell.angle_alpha   90.00
_cell.angle_beta   90.00
_cell.angle_gamma   90.00
#
_symmetry.space_group_name_H-M   'P 1'
#
loop_
_entity.id
_entity.type
_entity.pdbx_description
1 polymer ?
#
loop_
_entity_poly.entity_id
_entity_poly.type
_entity_poly.pdbx_seq_one_letter_code
_entity_poly.pdbx_strand_id
1 'polypeptide(L)' 'MKAKELEFNKNEDFNKMQLSHYRKLALKIELGGGEKSANKQHAKGKLLARERIDYLKDQDADFLEIGKFAG' A
#
# COMPACT_ATOMS: atom_id res chain seq x y z
N MET A 1 23.29 -1.60 -29.24
CA MET A 1 21.95 -1.51 -28.62
C MET A 1 21.09 -0.64 -29.53
N LYS A 2 19.92 -1.12 -29.97
CA LYS A 2 19.09 -0.35 -30.93
C LYS A 2 18.50 0.88 -30.21
N ALA A 3 18.41 2.04 -30.88
CA ALA A 3 17.94 3.28 -30.24
C ALA A 3 16.57 3.15 -29.55
N LYS A 4 15.65 2.36 -30.15
CA LYS A 4 14.33 2.04 -29.56
C LYS A 4 14.39 1.26 -28.25
N GLU A 5 15.41 0.41 -28.08
CA GLU A 5 15.61 -0.39 -26.87
C GLU A 5 16.12 0.47 -25.72
N LEU A 6 16.98 1.45 -26.02
CA LEU A 6 17.46 2.42 -25.03
C LEU A 6 16.33 3.34 -24.53
N GLU A 7 15.47 3.80 -25.43
CA GLU A 7 14.30 4.63 -25.07
C GLU A 7 13.30 3.84 -24.21
N PHE A 8 13.01 2.59 -24.58
CA PHE A 8 12.18 1.70 -23.78
C PHE A 8 12.74 1.52 -22.37
N ASN A 9 14.04 1.24 -22.23
CA ASN A 9 14.67 1.02 -20.92
C ASN A 9 14.59 2.28 -20.04
N LYS A 10 14.76 3.48 -20.61
CA LYS A 10 14.61 4.75 -19.88
C LYS A 10 13.17 4.93 -19.36
N ASN A 11 12.18 4.65 -20.19
CA ASN A 11 10.77 4.77 -19.82
C ASN A 11 10.38 3.72 -18.76
N GLU A 12 10.89 2.50 -18.91
CA GLU A 12 10.68 1.41 -17.95
C GLU A 12 11.26 1.76 -16.58
N ASP A 13 12.52 2.22 -16.55
CA ASP A 13 13.20 2.62 -15.31
C ASP A 13 12.48 3.77 -14.60
N PHE A 14 12.08 4.80 -15.36
CA PHE A 14 11.31 5.91 -14.82
C PHE A 14 10.00 5.44 -14.18
N ASN A 15 9.24 4.58 -14.87
CA ASN A 15 7.98 4.06 -14.35
C ASN A 15 8.19 3.16 -13.10
N LYS A 16 9.25 2.35 -13.08
CA LYS A 16 9.63 1.54 -11.91
C LYS A 16 9.99 2.42 -10.72
N MET A 17 10.69 3.53 -10.94
CA MET A 17 11.02 4.48 -9.89
C MET A 17 9.77 5.14 -9.29
N GLN A 18 8.81 5.56 -10.12
CA GLN A 18 7.53 6.10 -9.64
C GLN A 18 6.77 5.05 -8.84
N LEU A 19 6.66 3.81 -9.35
CA LEU A 19 6.01 2.71 -8.63
C LEU A 19 6.64 2.45 -7.26
N SER A 20 7.97 2.51 -7.16
CA SER A 20 8.69 2.38 -5.88
C SER A 20 8.31 3.48 -4.90
N HIS A 21 8.21 4.73 -5.38
CA HIS A 21 7.78 5.85 -4.56
C HIS A 21 6.34 5.65 -4.04
N TYR A 22 5.41 5.27 -4.93
CA TYR A 22 4.02 4.98 -4.55
C TYR A 22 3.91 3.86 -3.49
N ARG A 23 4.68 2.77 -3.66
CA ARG A 23 4.71 1.66 -2.69
C ARG A 23 5.19 2.11 -1.31
N LYS A 24 6.24 2.94 -1.25
CA LYS A 24 6.73 3.48 0.03
C LYS A 24 5.69 4.36 0.73
N LEU A 25 4.99 5.21 -0.02
CA LEU A 25 3.92 6.03 0.53
C LEU A 25 2.74 5.18 1.02
N ALA A 26 2.36 4.16 0.24
CA ALA A 26 1.30 3.22 0.61
C ALA A 26 1.60 2.52 1.94
N LEU A 27 2.82 2.03 2.14
CA LEU A 27 3.26 1.42 3.41
C LEU A 27 3.12 2.38 4.60
N LYS A 28 3.45 3.67 4.41
CA LYS A 28 3.29 4.67 5.46
C LYS A 28 1.81 4.89 5.82
N ILE A 29 0.93 4.93 4.82
CA ILE A 29 -0.52 5.08 5.03
C ILE A 29 -1.12 3.82 5.66
N GLU A 30 -0.53 2.65 5.38
CA GLU A 30 -0.95 1.39 5.98
C GLU A 30 -0.83 1.38 7.51
N LEU A 31 0.15 2.10 8.05
CA LEU A 31 0.34 2.31 9.49
C LEU A 31 -0.78 3.14 10.15
N GLY A 32 -1.63 3.81 9.37
CA GLY A 32 -2.74 4.64 9.87
C GLY A 32 -2.25 5.73 10.82
N GLY A 33 -2.71 5.70 12.08
CA GLY A 33 -2.28 6.63 13.13
C GLY A 33 -0.87 6.38 13.69
N GLY A 34 -0.08 5.51 13.06
CA GLY A 34 1.25 5.08 13.48
C GLY A 34 1.23 3.95 14.51
N GLU A 35 2.40 3.31 14.69
CA GLU A 35 2.58 2.13 15.56
C GLU A 35 2.09 2.35 16.99
N LYS A 36 2.33 3.53 17.57
CA LYS A 36 1.88 3.85 18.94
C LYS A 36 0.36 3.78 19.07
N SER A 37 -0.35 4.29 18.08
CA SER A 37 -1.83 4.29 18.07
C SER A 37 -2.36 2.88 17.82
N ALA A 38 -1.71 2.12 16.94
CA ALA A 38 -2.04 0.72 16.68
C ALA A 38 -1.91 -0.13 17.94
N ASN A 39 -0.76 -0.07 18.61
CA ASN A 39 -0.49 -0.79 19.85
C ASN A 39 -1.51 -0.43 20.95
N LYS A 40 -1.94 0.84 21.04
CA LYS A 40 -2.97 1.28 22.00
C LYS A 40 -4.34 0.66 21.70
N GLN A 41 -4.70 0.41 20.44
CA GLN A 41 -5.94 -0.28 20.09
C GLN A 41 -5.85 -1.77 20.41
N HIS A 42 -4.75 -2.41 20.03
CA HIS A 42 -4.50 -3.82 20.34
C HIS A 42 -4.46 -4.10 21.84
N ALA A 43 -3.84 -3.22 22.63
CA ALA A 43 -3.82 -3.31 24.09
C ALA A 43 -5.22 -3.24 24.73
N LYS A 44 -6.21 -2.68 24.02
CA LYS A 44 -7.63 -2.68 24.43
C LYS A 44 -8.41 -3.88 23.92
N GLY A 45 -7.74 -4.87 23.31
CA GLY A 45 -8.37 -6.02 22.67
C GLY A 45 -9.14 -5.67 21.40
N LYS A 46 -8.83 -4.52 20.75
CA LYS A 46 -9.53 -4.05 19.55
C LYS A 46 -8.67 -4.26 18.31
N LEU A 47 -9.31 -4.74 17.25
CA LEU A 47 -8.76 -4.79 15.90
C LEU A 47 -8.69 -3.38 15.29
N LEU A 48 -7.68 -3.15 14.45
CA LEU A 48 -7.53 -1.98 13.58
C LEU A 48 -8.55 -2.03 12.44
N ALA A 49 -8.74 -0.90 11.74
CA ALA A 49 -9.74 -0.80 10.68
C ALA A 49 -9.50 -1.83 9.56
N ARG A 50 -8.26 -1.97 9.07
CA ARG A 50 -7.92 -2.95 8.02
C ARG A 50 -8.06 -4.39 8.51
N GLU A 51 -7.64 -4.68 9.74
CA GLU A 51 -7.81 -5.99 10.36
C GLU A 51 -9.28 -6.40 10.48
N ARG A 52 -10.19 -5.44 10.73
CA ARG A 52 -11.64 -5.71 10.76
C ARG A 52 -12.18 -6.03 9.37
N ILE A 53 -11.68 -5.38 8.33
CA ILE A 53 -12.07 -5.65 6.94
C ILE A 53 -11.58 -7.05 6.56
N ASP A 54 -10.33 -7.38 6.89
CA ASP A 54 -9.74 -8.69 6.62
C ASP A 54 -10.45 -9.82 7.38
N TYR A 55 -10.97 -9.55 8.58
CA TYR A 55 -11.79 -10.50 9.33
C TYR A 55 -13.20 -10.68 8.72
N LEU A 56 -13.77 -9.61 8.14
CA LEU A 56 -15.13 -9.62 7.60
C LEU A 56 -15.21 -10.26 6.21
N LYS A 57 -14.19 -10.09 5.38
CA LYS A 57 -14.16 -10.62 4.02
C LYS A 57 -13.88 -12.13 4.02
N ASP A 58 -14.37 -12.81 2.99
CA ASP A 58 -13.99 -14.20 2.76
C ASP A 58 -12.48 -14.29 2.44
N GLN A 59 -11.83 -15.37 2.89
CA GLN A 59 -10.37 -15.51 2.81
C GLN A 59 -9.82 -15.41 1.38
N ASP A 60 -10.59 -15.91 0.41
CA ASP A 60 -10.21 -15.94 -1.01
C ASP A 60 -10.87 -14.84 -1.84
N ALA A 61 -11.52 -13.86 -1.18
CA ALA A 61 -12.17 -12.76 -1.90
C ALA A 61 -11.14 -11.72 -2.36
N ASP A 62 -11.31 -11.29 -3.62
CA ASP A 62 -10.62 -10.12 -4.14
C ASP A 62 -11.01 -8.87 -3.33
N PHE A 63 -10.02 -8.03 -3.03
CA PHE A 63 -10.23 -6.78 -2.31
C PHE A 63 -9.66 -5.59 -3.08
N LEU A 64 -10.54 -4.69 -3.51
CA LEU A 64 -10.16 -3.44 -4.18
C LEU A 64 -10.32 -2.26 -3.21
N GLU A 65 -9.19 -1.70 -2.75
CA GLU A 65 -9.15 -0.53 -1.87
C GLU A 65 -9.36 0.77 -2.68
N ILE A 66 -10.37 1.56 -2.32
CA ILE A 66 -10.66 2.87 -2.95
C ILE A 66 -10.21 3.99 -2.02
N GLY A 67 -9.57 5.02 -2.57
CA GLY A 67 -9.19 6.22 -1.81
C GLY A 67 -8.00 6.01 -0.87
N LYS A 68 -7.10 5.07 -1.15
CA LYS A 68 -5.93 4.79 -0.31
C LYS A 68 -5.09 6.02 0.02
N PHE A 69 -4.97 6.96 -0.92
CA PHE A 69 -4.18 8.19 -0.78
C PHE A 69 -5.03 9.41 -0.43
N ALA A 70 -6.28 9.24 -0.01
CA ALA A 70 -7.13 10.34 0.42
C ALA A 70 -6.68 10.87 1.79
N GLY A 71 -6.56 12.19 1.91
CA GLY A 71 -6.10 12.88 3.11
C GLY A 71 -5.69 14.32 2.81
#